data_AF-A0A424QLU1-F1
#
_entry.id   AF-A0A424QLU1-F1
#
_cell.length_a   1.000
_cell.length_b   1.000
_cell.length_c   1.000
_cell.angle_alpha   90.00
_cell.angle_beta   90.00
_cell.angle_gamma   90.00
#
_symmetry.space_group_name_H-M   'P 1'
#
loop_
_entity.id
_entity.type
_entity.pdbx_description
1 polymer ?
#
loop_
_entity_poly.entity_id
_entity_poly.type
_entity_poly.pdbx_seq_one_letter_code
_entity_poly.pdbx_strand_id
1 'polypeptide(L)'
;MPSIRPLALVMAMLALTDGLSAQCDSSDFALLCNDGDMVNDAVFSCGFSCFLASDITVCFDGCIANAVPQMSAGCVSCFAAQSTCVSDNCFLTCAFGSEADCAACVAGNCQADFENCAGIVDLDGDGESTVCDCDDSNADVYPGAPGTAAGLDNNCDGALSAEELGCPLDLNGDALITVSDVLVLLSEFGCLSECSADIDGDGLVTVSDILALLGGFGTDC
;
A
#
# COMPACT_ATOMS: atom_id res chain seq x y z
N MET A 1 -71.27 -7.17 4.39
CA MET A 1 -70.31 -8.09 3.72
C MET A 1 -70.28 -7.63 2.26
N PRO A 2 -69.17 -7.13 1.68
CA PRO A 2 -67.80 -7.65 1.81
C PRO A 2 -66.67 -6.60 1.94
N SER A 3 -65.54 -7.11 2.46
CA SER A 3 -64.13 -6.90 2.08
C SER A 3 -63.55 -5.47 2.00
N ILE A 4 -62.93 -5.07 3.11
CA ILE A 4 -61.85 -4.08 3.18
C ILE A 4 -60.60 -4.73 2.55
N ARG A 5 -60.09 -4.16 1.46
CA ARG A 5 -58.82 -4.56 0.85
C ARG A 5 -57.66 -4.18 1.78
N PRO A 6 -56.71 -5.08 2.11
CA PRO A 6 -55.58 -4.72 2.93
C PRO A 6 -54.66 -3.77 2.15
N LEU A 7 -54.26 -2.72 2.85
CA LEU A 7 -53.28 -1.72 2.46
C LEU A 7 -51.97 -2.44 2.11
N ALA A 8 -51.55 -2.38 0.84
CA ALA A 8 -50.23 -2.83 0.43
C ALA A 8 -49.20 -1.93 1.11
N LEU A 9 -48.55 -2.46 2.14
CA LEU A 9 -47.37 -1.86 2.74
C LEU A 9 -46.25 -2.00 1.71
N VAL A 10 -46.03 -0.92 0.95
CA VAL A 10 -44.87 -0.77 0.08
C VAL A 10 -43.65 -0.76 1.00
N MET A 11 -43.02 -1.92 1.14
CA MET A 11 -41.69 -2.04 1.73
C MET A 11 -40.75 -1.37 0.74
N ALA A 12 -40.41 -0.12 1.02
CA ALA A 12 -39.34 0.57 0.32
C ALA A 12 -38.08 -0.26 0.54
N MET A 13 -37.67 -1.00 -0.49
CA MET A 13 -36.28 -1.43 -0.63
C MET A 13 -35.46 -0.14 -0.64
N LEU A 14 -34.91 0.23 0.51
CA LEU A 14 -33.64 0.94 0.53
C LEU A 14 -32.69 -0.01 -0.19
N ALA A 15 -32.43 0.28 -1.47
CA ALA A 15 -31.18 -0.14 -2.08
C ALA A 15 -30.10 0.53 -1.22
N LEU A 16 -29.58 -0.21 -0.25
CA LEU A 16 -28.23 -0.02 0.19
C LEU A 16 -27.42 -0.14 -1.10
N THR A 17 -26.96 1.00 -1.60
CA THR A 17 -25.75 0.96 -2.40
C THR A 17 -24.71 0.37 -1.45
N ASP A 18 -24.51 -0.94 -1.53
CA ASP A 18 -23.28 -1.58 -1.08
C ASP A 18 -22.18 -0.86 -1.87
N GLY A 19 -21.71 0.27 -1.34
CA GLY A 19 -20.36 0.68 -1.64
C GLY A 19 -19.52 -0.50 -1.19
N LEU A 20 -18.87 -1.17 -2.15
CA LEU A 20 -17.91 -2.23 -1.86
C LEU A 20 -16.91 -1.62 -0.87
N SER A 21 -17.09 -1.88 0.42
CA SER A 21 -16.03 -1.70 1.39
C SER A 21 -15.03 -2.80 1.10
N ALA A 22 -13.77 -2.43 0.95
CA ALA A 22 -12.65 -3.38 0.97
C ALA A 22 -12.88 -4.42 2.08
N GLN A 23 -12.80 -5.70 1.73
CA GLN A 23 -12.98 -6.78 2.71
C GLN A 23 -11.68 -7.12 3.43
N CYS A 24 -10.52 -6.78 2.83
CA CYS A 24 -9.23 -6.83 3.52
C CYS A 24 -9.00 -5.51 4.28
N ASP A 25 -8.35 -5.60 5.44
CA ASP A 25 -7.96 -4.45 6.25
C ASP A 25 -6.44 -4.21 6.25
N SER A 26 -5.96 -3.22 7.00
CA SER A 26 -4.54 -2.90 7.04
C SER A 26 -3.67 -4.01 7.62
N SER A 27 -4.20 -4.86 8.51
CA SER A 27 -3.49 -6.05 8.99
C SER A 27 -3.36 -7.11 7.90
N ASP A 28 -4.38 -7.26 7.06
CA ASP A 28 -4.32 -8.16 5.90
C ASP A 28 -3.29 -7.70 4.89
N PHE A 29 -3.27 -6.41 4.54
CA PHE A 29 -2.27 -5.87 3.61
C PHE A 29 -0.85 -5.97 4.15
N ALA A 30 -0.64 -5.73 5.46
CA ALA A 30 0.66 -5.96 6.09
C ALA A 30 1.09 -7.44 6.02
N LEU A 31 0.15 -8.37 6.19
CA LEU A 31 0.40 -9.80 6.06
C LEU A 31 0.72 -10.19 4.61
N LEU A 32 -0.01 -9.66 3.62
CA LEU A 32 0.28 -9.88 2.21
C LEU A 32 1.64 -9.31 1.80
N CYS A 33 2.01 -8.17 2.38
CA CYS A 33 3.28 -7.53 2.11
C CYS A 33 4.47 -8.31 2.67
N ASN A 34 4.40 -8.68 3.95
CA ASN A 34 5.55 -9.27 4.66
C ASN A 34 5.62 -10.80 4.54
N ASP A 35 4.47 -11.47 4.42
CA ASP A 35 4.35 -12.92 4.44
C ASP A 35 3.57 -13.45 3.21
N GLY A 36 3.63 -12.74 2.07
CA GLY A 36 2.92 -13.10 0.85
C GLY A 36 3.18 -14.53 0.36
N ASP A 37 4.41 -15.02 0.48
CA ASP A 37 4.78 -16.39 0.13
C ASP A 37 4.05 -17.43 0.99
N MET A 38 3.92 -17.17 2.31
CA MET A 38 3.17 -18.04 3.21
C MET A 38 1.68 -18.07 2.87
N VAL A 39 1.11 -16.90 2.53
CA VAL A 39 -0.30 -16.82 2.12
C VAL A 39 -0.52 -17.57 0.80
N ASN A 40 0.38 -17.40 -0.17
CA ASN A 40 0.32 -18.11 -1.46
C ASN A 40 0.40 -19.63 -1.27
N ASP A 41 1.36 -20.11 -0.47
CA ASP A 41 1.52 -21.52 -0.13
C ASP A 41 0.26 -22.09 0.56
N ALA A 42 -0.36 -21.32 1.46
CA ALA A 42 -1.59 -21.70 2.13
C ALA A 42 -2.76 -21.83 1.14
N VAL A 43 -2.97 -20.84 0.26
CA VAL A 43 -4.03 -20.85 -0.76
C VAL A 43 -3.84 -22.02 -1.73
N PHE A 44 -2.61 -22.26 -2.19
CA PHE A 44 -2.30 -23.38 -3.09
C PHE A 44 -2.52 -24.75 -2.42
N SER A 45 -2.10 -24.90 -1.16
CA SER A 45 -2.35 -26.11 -0.36
C SER A 45 -3.84 -26.37 -0.15
N CYS A 46 -4.61 -25.31 0.11
CA CYS A 46 -6.06 -25.39 0.18
C CYS A 46 -6.70 -25.78 -1.16
N GLY A 47 -6.12 -25.38 -2.28
CA GLY A 47 -6.55 -25.79 -3.62
C GLY A 47 -6.57 -27.30 -3.81
N PHE A 48 -5.49 -27.99 -3.44
CA PHE A 48 -5.47 -29.46 -3.49
C PHE A 48 -6.44 -30.10 -2.50
N SER A 49 -6.59 -29.52 -1.32
CA SER A 49 -7.46 -30.04 -0.27
C SER A 49 -8.95 -29.91 -0.62
N CYS A 50 -9.31 -28.85 -1.35
CA CYS A 50 -10.68 -28.49 -1.67
C CYS A 50 -11.13 -28.86 -3.09
N PHE A 51 -10.21 -29.34 -3.95
CA PHE A 51 -10.49 -29.67 -5.35
C PHE A 51 -11.72 -30.57 -5.58
N LEU A 52 -12.02 -31.50 -4.65
CA LEU A 52 -13.17 -32.42 -4.76
C LEU A 52 -14.32 -32.07 -3.79
N ALA A 53 -14.29 -30.90 -3.18
CA ALA A 53 -15.36 -30.45 -2.31
C ALA A 53 -16.64 -30.22 -3.12
N SER A 54 -17.79 -30.55 -2.54
CA SER A 54 -19.10 -30.26 -3.14
C SER A 54 -19.42 -28.77 -3.16
N ASP A 55 -18.81 -28.01 -2.25
CA ASP A 55 -18.84 -26.56 -2.19
C ASP A 55 -17.39 -26.08 -2.03
N ILE A 56 -16.81 -25.69 -3.16
CA ILE A 56 -15.39 -25.31 -3.26
C ILE A 56 -15.13 -24.02 -2.47
N THR A 57 -16.03 -23.03 -2.58
CA THR A 57 -15.90 -21.75 -1.88
C THR A 57 -15.89 -21.94 -0.36
N VAL A 58 -16.85 -22.68 0.19
CA VAL A 58 -16.92 -22.93 1.64
C VAL A 58 -15.70 -23.74 2.12
N CYS A 59 -15.19 -24.64 1.30
CA CYS A 59 -13.97 -25.38 1.64
C CYS A 59 -12.74 -24.46 1.68
N PHE A 60 -12.56 -23.60 0.67
CA PHE A 60 -11.45 -22.65 0.64
C PHE A 60 -11.50 -21.67 1.81
N ASP A 61 -12.67 -21.09 2.08
CA ASP A 61 -12.88 -20.16 3.20
C ASP A 61 -12.43 -20.79 4.53
N GLY A 62 -12.93 -21.99 4.84
CA GLY A 62 -12.53 -22.71 6.04
C GLY A 62 -11.06 -23.14 6.04
N CYS A 63 -10.52 -23.56 4.90
CA CYS A 63 -9.14 -24.02 4.81
C CYS A 63 -8.15 -22.87 5.02
N ILE A 64 -8.35 -21.75 4.31
CA ILE A 64 -7.47 -20.57 4.38
C ILE A 64 -7.57 -19.93 5.77
N ALA A 65 -8.76 -19.82 6.35
CA ALA A 65 -8.93 -19.31 7.73
C ALA A 65 -8.16 -20.15 8.77
N ASN A 66 -8.03 -21.46 8.54
CA ASN A 66 -7.26 -22.34 9.42
C ASN A 66 -5.74 -22.27 9.14
N ALA A 67 -5.34 -22.10 7.88
CA ALA A 67 -3.95 -22.03 7.47
C ALA A 67 -3.30 -20.68 7.79
N VAL A 68 -4.09 -19.59 7.73
CA VAL A 68 -3.66 -18.21 7.97
C VAL A 68 -4.59 -17.54 8.98
N PRO A 69 -4.47 -17.87 10.29
CA PRO A 69 -5.39 -17.37 11.32
C PRO A 69 -5.32 -15.85 11.57
N GLN A 70 -4.28 -15.20 11.04
CA GLN A 70 -4.05 -13.76 11.17
C GLN A 70 -4.86 -12.95 10.14
N MET A 71 -5.29 -13.60 9.05
CA MET A 71 -6.05 -12.94 7.99
C MET A 71 -7.51 -12.78 8.39
N SER A 72 -8.10 -11.62 8.12
CA SER A 72 -9.48 -11.31 8.42
C SER A 72 -10.42 -12.23 7.63
N ALA A 73 -11.60 -12.51 8.22
CA ALA A 73 -12.60 -13.34 7.57
C ALA A 73 -13.08 -12.75 6.24
N GLY A 74 -13.12 -11.41 6.12
CA GLY A 74 -13.46 -10.73 4.88
C GLY A 74 -12.43 -11.02 3.79
N CYS A 75 -11.15 -10.84 4.11
CA CYS A 75 -10.07 -11.09 3.16
C CYS A 75 -9.96 -12.56 2.75
N VAL A 76 -10.14 -13.48 3.70
CA VAL A 76 -10.24 -14.93 3.43
C VAL A 76 -11.34 -15.23 2.41
N SER A 77 -12.51 -14.57 2.55
CA SER A 77 -13.62 -14.78 1.61
C SER A 77 -13.28 -14.30 0.19
N CYS A 78 -12.46 -13.25 0.03
CA CYS A 78 -11.97 -12.81 -1.28
C CYS A 78 -11.03 -13.84 -1.90
N PHE A 79 -10.09 -14.41 -1.14
CA PHE A 79 -9.23 -15.49 -1.62
C PHE A 79 -10.03 -16.75 -1.99
N ALA A 80 -11.06 -17.08 -1.21
CA ALA A 80 -11.95 -18.19 -1.51
C ALA A 80 -12.74 -17.95 -2.80
N ALA A 81 -13.28 -16.75 -2.99
CA ALA A 81 -13.97 -16.36 -4.22
C ALA A 81 -13.04 -16.40 -5.45
N GLN A 82 -11.81 -15.87 -5.32
CA GLN A 82 -10.80 -15.94 -6.37
C GLN A 82 -10.48 -17.40 -6.71
N SER A 83 -10.26 -18.25 -5.71
CA SER A 83 -9.94 -19.67 -5.90
C SER A 83 -11.08 -20.44 -6.58
N THR A 84 -12.32 -20.11 -6.26
CA THR A 84 -13.51 -20.63 -6.96
C THR A 84 -13.53 -20.12 -8.41
N CYS A 85 -13.27 -18.84 -8.66
CA CYS A 85 -13.18 -18.30 -10.03
C CYS A 85 -12.10 -19.02 -10.86
N VAL A 86 -10.92 -19.25 -10.28
CA VAL A 86 -9.82 -19.97 -10.94
C VAL A 86 -10.22 -21.42 -11.23
N SER A 87 -10.93 -22.07 -10.31
CA SER A 87 -11.45 -23.43 -10.51
C SER A 87 -12.49 -23.50 -11.63
N ASP A 88 -13.33 -22.47 -11.78
CA ASP A 88 -14.39 -22.44 -12.78
C ASP A 88 -13.89 -22.03 -14.18
N ASN A 89 -12.97 -21.08 -14.25
CA ASN A 89 -12.57 -20.44 -15.52
C ASN A 89 -11.18 -20.86 -16.01
N CYS A 90 -10.29 -21.22 -15.09
CA CYS A 90 -8.86 -21.40 -15.38
C CYS A 90 -8.33 -22.80 -15.04
N PHE A 91 -9.15 -23.70 -14.47
CA PHE A 91 -8.69 -25.00 -13.99
C PHE A 91 -7.89 -25.80 -15.01
N LEU A 92 -8.39 -25.97 -16.23
CA LEU A 92 -7.66 -26.75 -17.24
C LEU A 92 -6.34 -26.10 -17.64
N THR A 93 -6.31 -24.76 -17.73
CA THR A 93 -5.11 -23.99 -18.06
C THR A 93 -4.08 -24.06 -16.93
N CYS A 94 -4.52 -23.97 -15.68
CA CYS A 94 -3.64 -24.01 -14.52
C CYS A 94 -3.17 -25.43 -14.15
N ALA A 95 -4.00 -26.45 -14.36
CA ALA A 95 -3.66 -27.83 -14.05
C ALA A 95 -2.74 -28.49 -15.10
N PHE A 96 -2.82 -28.06 -16.36
CA PHE A 96 -2.12 -28.72 -17.47
C PHE A 96 -1.32 -27.77 -18.38
N GLY A 97 -1.43 -26.45 -18.19
CA GLY A 97 -0.68 -25.44 -18.94
C GLY A 97 0.62 -25.01 -18.24
N SER A 98 1.26 -23.99 -18.81
CA SER A 98 2.42 -23.38 -18.16
C SER A 98 2.00 -22.40 -17.06
N GLU A 99 2.94 -22.06 -16.18
CA GLU A 99 2.73 -21.02 -15.17
C GLU A 99 2.31 -19.68 -15.78
N ALA A 100 2.93 -19.30 -16.91
CA ALA A 100 2.59 -18.08 -17.63
C ALA A 100 1.16 -18.11 -18.21
N ASP A 101 0.71 -19.27 -18.72
CA ASP A 101 -0.65 -19.41 -19.24
C ASP A 101 -1.69 -19.37 -18.12
N CYS A 102 -1.38 -19.98 -16.97
CA CYS A 102 -2.23 -19.91 -15.79
C CYS A 102 -2.34 -18.46 -15.30
N ALA A 103 -1.21 -17.77 -15.09
CA ALA A 103 -1.18 -16.38 -14.67
C ALA A 103 -1.98 -15.47 -15.61
N ALA A 104 -1.82 -15.65 -16.93
CA ALA A 104 -2.58 -14.90 -17.93
C ALA A 104 -4.10 -15.19 -17.85
N CYS A 105 -4.49 -16.44 -17.58
CA CYS A 105 -5.91 -16.78 -17.39
C CYS A 105 -6.48 -16.13 -16.13
N VAL A 106 -5.76 -16.21 -14.99
CA VAL A 106 -6.18 -15.60 -13.73
C VAL A 106 -6.30 -14.09 -13.88
N ALA A 107 -5.30 -13.44 -14.48
CA ALA A 107 -5.32 -12.01 -14.79
C ALA A 107 -6.53 -11.60 -15.64
N GLY A 108 -6.89 -12.42 -16.64
CA GLY A 108 -7.99 -12.11 -17.56
C GLY A 108 -9.40 -12.40 -17.04
N ASN A 109 -9.55 -13.23 -15.99
CA ASN A 109 -10.88 -13.70 -15.55
C ASN A 109 -11.19 -13.48 -14.07
N CYS A 110 -10.18 -13.44 -13.19
CA CYS A 110 -10.39 -13.53 -11.75
C CYS A 110 -9.68 -12.44 -10.94
N GLN A 111 -8.61 -11.85 -11.50
CA GLN A 111 -7.80 -10.86 -10.78
C GLN A 111 -8.59 -9.60 -10.42
N ALA A 112 -9.34 -9.04 -11.37
CA ALA A 112 -10.11 -7.82 -11.13
C ALA A 112 -11.19 -8.01 -10.05
N ASP A 113 -11.87 -9.16 -10.01
CA ASP A 113 -12.87 -9.44 -8.98
C ASP A 113 -12.23 -9.59 -7.59
N PHE A 114 -11.03 -10.18 -7.53
CA PHE A 114 -10.27 -10.27 -6.30
C PHE A 114 -9.82 -8.89 -5.80
N GLU A 115 -9.21 -8.06 -6.67
CA GLU A 115 -8.76 -6.71 -6.33
C GLU A 115 -9.92 -5.84 -5.83
N ASN A 116 -11.07 -5.89 -6.51
CA ASN A 116 -12.28 -5.20 -6.08
C ASN A 116 -12.82 -5.70 -4.74
N CYS A 117 -12.75 -7.00 -4.47
CA CYS A 117 -13.18 -7.59 -3.20
C CYS A 117 -12.22 -7.19 -2.06
N ALA A 118 -10.93 -7.36 -2.28
CA ALA A 118 -9.88 -7.10 -1.31
C ALA A 118 -9.71 -5.59 -1.04
N GLY A 119 -10.05 -4.73 -2.01
CA GLY A 119 -9.74 -3.30 -1.95
C GLY A 119 -8.29 -3.01 -2.31
N ILE A 120 -7.73 -3.81 -3.22
CA ILE A 120 -6.38 -3.59 -3.75
C ILE A 120 -6.50 -2.63 -4.91
N VAL A 121 -5.96 -1.43 -4.75
CA VAL A 121 -5.97 -0.35 -5.74
C VAL A 121 -4.62 0.36 -5.69
N ASP A 122 -4.27 1.02 -6.79
CA ASP A 122 -3.18 2.00 -6.88
C ASP A 122 -3.89 3.37 -6.95
N LEU A 123 -4.02 4.06 -5.81
CA LEU A 123 -4.87 5.24 -5.72
C LEU A 123 -4.15 6.53 -6.17
N ASP A 124 -2.83 6.61 -6.00
CA ASP A 124 -2.03 7.78 -6.36
C ASP A 124 -1.25 7.65 -7.67
N GLY A 125 -1.15 6.44 -8.22
CA GLY A 125 -0.61 6.17 -9.56
C GLY A 125 0.91 6.02 -9.62
N ASP A 126 1.58 5.67 -8.52
CA ASP A 126 3.03 5.44 -8.49
C ASP A 126 3.45 4.05 -9.00
N GLY A 127 2.48 3.14 -9.16
CA GLY A 127 2.67 1.79 -9.68
C GLY A 127 2.81 0.72 -8.59
N GLU A 128 2.80 1.10 -7.32
CA GLU A 128 2.53 0.22 -6.19
C GLU A 128 1.03 0.23 -5.88
N SER A 129 0.56 -0.71 -5.07
CA SER A 129 -0.85 -0.78 -4.67
C SER A 129 -0.96 -0.60 -3.17
N THR A 130 -2.19 -0.48 -2.64
CA THR A 130 -2.46 -0.54 -1.20
C THR A 130 -1.76 -1.67 -0.44
N VAL A 131 -1.32 -2.73 -1.13
CA VAL A 131 -0.42 -3.75 -0.58
C VAL A 131 1.03 -3.25 -0.60
N CYS A 132 1.63 -3.16 0.60
CA CYS A 132 2.98 -2.63 0.86
C CYS A 132 3.14 -1.11 0.80
N ASP A 133 2.18 -0.39 0.24
CA ASP A 133 2.16 1.06 0.30
C ASP A 133 1.70 1.56 1.68
N CYS A 134 2.57 2.32 2.35
CA CYS A 134 2.29 2.87 3.67
C CYS A 134 1.45 4.16 3.64
N ASP A 135 1.30 4.82 2.48
CA ASP A 135 0.38 5.93 2.23
C ASP A 135 -0.05 5.97 0.74
N ASP A 136 -0.98 5.08 0.36
CA ASP A 136 -1.60 4.97 -0.98
C ASP A 136 -2.31 6.24 -1.49
N SER A 137 -2.30 7.33 -0.71
CA SER A 137 -2.77 8.64 -1.16
C SER A 137 -1.65 9.57 -1.62
N ASN A 138 -0.40 9.11 -1.62
CA ASN A 138 0.79 9.90 -1.80
C ASN A 138 1.88 9.17 -2.60
N ALA A 139 1.94 9.45 -3.91
CA ALA A 139 2.86 8.83 -4.87
C ALA A 139 4.37 9.05 -4.61
N ASP A 140 4.73 9.81 -3.57
CA ASP A 140 6.09 9.96 -3.09
C ASP A 140 6.42 8.96 -1.95
N VAL A 141 5.45 8.15 -1.51
CA VAL A 141 5.55 7.23 -0.37
C VAL A 141 5.23 5.82 -0.83
N TYR A 142 6.25 5.00 -1.04
CA TYR A 142 6.13 3.62 -1.49
C TYR A 142 7.40 2.82 -1.15
N PRO A 143 7.34 1.48 -1.13
CA PRO A 143 8.51 0.65 -0.86
C PRO A 143 9.77 1.03 -1.67
N GLY A 144 10.80 1.51 -0.97
CA GLY A 144 12.07 1.91 -1.60
C GLY A 144 12.07 3.28 -2.30
N ALA A 145 11.06 4.13 -2.08
CA ALA A 145 11.04 5.50 -2.60
C ALA A 145 12.24 6.33 -2.11
N PRO A 146 12.70 7.32 -2.90
CA PRO A 146 13.67 8.29 -2.43
C PRO A 146 13.04 9.24 -1.39
N GLY A 147 13.81 9.63 -0.39
CA GLY A 147 13.36 10.62 0.59
C GLY A 147 13.02 11.97 -0.04
N THR A 148 11.90 12.57 0.37
CA THR A 148 11.45 13.88 -0.14
C THR A 148 11.78 15.04 0.79
N ALA A 149 12.57 14.81 1.84
CA ALA A 149 12.86 15.80 2.87
C ALA A 149 11.59 16.36 3.58
N ALA A 150 10.47 15.62 3.52
CA ALA A 150 9.17 16.06 4.04
C ALA A 150 8.89 15.59 5.48
N GLY A 151 9.81 14.85 6.10
CA GLY A 151 9.60 14.20 7.39
C GLY A 151 8.64 13.00 7.33
N LEU A 152 8.55 12.37 6.16
CA LEU A 152 7.71 11.20 5.89
C LEU A 152 8.60 9.98 5.66
N ASP A 153 8.16 8.81 6.11
CA ASP A 153 8.78 7.53 5.74
C ASP A 153 8.35 7.25 4.31
N ASN A 154 9.14 7.74 3.36
CA ASN A 154 8.88 7.63 1.94
C ASN A 154 9.10 6.19 1.49
N ASN A 155 10.08 5.49 2.06
CA ASN A 155 10.48 4.17 1.58
C ASN A 155 9.74 2.99 2.25
N CYS A 156 8.83 3.28 3.19
CA CYS A 156 8.03 2.35 3.97
C CYS A 156 8.85 1.31 4.78
N ASP A 157 10.06 1.66 5.24
CA ASP A 157 10.91 0.77 6.04
C ASP A 157 10.64 0.85 7.56
N GLY A 158 9.75 1.77 7.98
CA GLY A 158 9.35 1.98 9.36
C GLY A 158 10.29 2.89 10.15
N ALA A 159 11.28 3.50 9.50
CA ALA A 159 12.19 4.48 10.06
C ALA A 159 12.27 5.73 9.17
N LEU A 160 12.55 6.89 9.79
CA LEU A 160 12.87 8.09 9.03
C LEU A 160 14.38 8.14 8.83
N SER A 161 14.80 8.12 7.57
CA SER A 161 16.17 8.41 7.12
C SER A 161 16.46 9.92 7.09
N ALA A 162 17.73 10.28 6.88
CA ALA A 162 18.16 11.67 6.75
C ALA A 162 17.57 12.33 5.48
N GLU A 163 17.50 11.56 4.40
CA GLU A 163 16.93 11.96 3.11
C GLU A 163 15.42 12.24 3.23
N GLU A 164 14.74 11.52 4.10
CA GLU A 164 13.31 11.65 4.39
C GLU A 164 12.99 12.78 5.36
N LEU A 165 13.80 12.94 6.42
CA LEU A 165 13.58 13.95 7.45
C LEU A 165 13.71 15.37 6.91
N GLY A 166 14.51 15.53 5.85
CA GLY A 166 14.92 16.81 5.35
C GLY A 166 15.92 17.40 6.31
N CYS A 167 17.19 17.40 5.91
CA CYS A 167 18.27 17.96 6.70
C CYS A 167 18.71 19.31 6.10
N PRO A 168 17.93 20.40 6.25
CA PRO A 168 18.24 21.69 5.62
C PRO A 168 19.57 22.31 6.08
N LEU A 169 20.19 21.75 7.12
CA LEU A 169 21.49 22.20 7.62
C LEU A 169 22.68 21.41 7.02
N ASP A 170 22.43 20.27 6.37
CA ASP A 170 23.41 19.55 5.56
C ASP A 170 23.34 20.06 4.12
N LEU A 171 24.29 20.93 3.78
CA LEU A 171 24.30 21.63 2.49
C LEU A 171 25.13 20.91 1.43
N ASN A 172 25.88 19.87 1.80
CA ASN A 172 26.71 19.10 0.87
C ASN A 172 26.20 17.67 0.64
N GLY A 173 25.20 17.22 1.40
CA GLY A 173 24.57 15.91 1.30
C GLY A 173 25.42 14.76 1.83
N ASP A 174 26.31 15.01 2.80
CA ASP A 174 27.16 13.99 3.43
C ASP A 174 26.62 13.44 4.76
N ALA A 175 25.39 13.84 5.12
CA ALA A 175 24.64 13.49 6.33
C ALA A 175 25.27 13.99 7.65
N LEU A 176 26.21 14.94 7.59
CA LEU A 176 26.85 15.51 8.79
C LEU A 176 26.86 17.02 8.75
N ILE A 177 26.36 17.68 9.80
CA ILE A 177 26.40 19.15 9.89
C ILE A 177 27.77 19.58 10.45
N THR A 178 28.69 19.91 9.55
CA THR A 178 30.11 20.18 9.87
C THR A 178 30.62 21.49 9.29
N VAL A 179 31.95 21.69 9.37
CA VAL A 179 32.61 22.83 8.72
C VAL A 179 32.41 22.78 7.21
N SER A 180 32.21 21.61 6.62
CA SER A 180 31.95 21.47 5.18
C SER A 180 30.70 22.26 4.77
N ASP A 181 29.61 22.18 5.53
CA ASP A 181 28.35 22.90 5.29
C ASP A 181 28.50 24.39 5.52
N VAL A 182 29.24 24.77 6.56
CA VAL A 182 29.62 26.17 6.78
C VAL A 182 30.34 26.74 5.56
N LEU A 183 31.21 25.95 4.92
CA LEU A 183 31.94 26.39 3.72
C LEU A 183 31.02 26.49 2.50
N VAL A 184 30.01 25.62 2.36
CA VAL A 184 28.98 25.74 1.32
C VAL A 184 28.18 27.04 1.52
N LEU A 185 27.70 27.30 2.74
CA LEU A 185 26.97 28.52 3.06
C LEU A 185 27.81 29.78 2.81
N LEU A 186 29.05 29.79 3.28
CA LEU A 186 29.96 30.92 3.08
C LEU A 186 30.32 31.15 1.61
N SER A 187 30.16 30.14 0.74
CA SER A 187 30.36 30.30 -0.70
C SER A 187 29.27 31.15 -1.36
N GLU A 188 28.09 31.22 -0.75
CA GLU A 188 26.93 32.01 -1.22
C GLU A 188 26.65 33.23 -0.34
N PHE A 189 27.50 33.53 0.65
CA PHE A 189 27.25 34.63 1.58
C PHE A 189 27.05 35.98 0.87
N GLY A 190 25.92 36.63 1.12
CA GLY A 190 25.50 37.86 0.45
C GLY A 190 24.72 37.63 -0.85
N CYS A 191 24.30 36.40 -1.15
CA CYS A 191 23.36 36.09 -2.23
C CYS A 191 22.00 36.77 -1.98
N LEU A 192 21.33 37.22 -3.06
CA LEU A 192 20.13 38.07 -3.02
C LEU A 192 18.90 37.48 -3.75
N SER A 193 19.04 36.33 -4.41
CA SER A 193 17.95 35.63 -5.12
C SER A 193 18.40 34.24 -5.58
N GLU A 194 17.50 33.26 -5.57
CA GLU A 194 17.76 31.87 -6.02
C GLU A 194 18.98 31.23 -5.32
N CYS A 195 19.11 31.47 -4.01
CA CYS A 195 20.23 30.99 -3.21
C CYS A 195 19.96 29.57 -2.71
N SER A 196 20.94 28.69 -2.84
CA SER A 196 20.80 27.30 -2.38
C SER A 196 21.12 27.15 -0.89
N ALA A 197 21.87 28.08 -0.30
CA ALA A 197 22.21 28.11 1.12
C ALA A 197 21.35 29.07 1.97
N ASP A 198 20.17 29.47 1.48
CA ASP A 198 19.15 30.20 2.24
C ASP A 198 18.37 29.21 3.11
N ILE A 199 18.76 29.13 4.39
CA ILE A 199 18.28 28.12 5.33
C ILE A 199 16.96 28.57 5.98
N ASP A 200 16.77 29.86 6.21
CA ASP A 200 15.56 30.38 6.85
C ASP A 200 14.45 30.80 5.88
N GLY A 201 14.74 30.77 4.57
CA GLY A 201 13.79 30.95 3.48
C GLY A 201 13.41 32.40 3.23
N ASP A 202 14.24 33.36 3.64
CA ASP A 202 13.98 34.79 3.46
C ASP A 202 14.41 35.34 2.08
N GLY A 203 15.00 34.49 1.25
CA GLY A 203 15.49 34.77 -0.10
C GLY A 203 16.92 35.30 -0.14
N LEU A 204 17.62 35.40 1.00
CA LEU A 204 18.96 35.94 1.14
C LEU A 204 19.87 34.94 1.85
N VAL A 205 21.19 35.06 1.66
CA VAL A 205 22.16 34.33 2.50
C VAL A 205 22.91 35.33 3.36
N THR A 206 22.63 35.34 4.66
CA THR A 206 23.13 36.32 5.62
C THR A 206 23.67 35.66 6.89
N VAL A 207 23.91 36.49 7.92
CA VAL A 207 24.30 35.98 9.24
C VAL A 207 23.17 35.15 9.88
N SER A 208 21.92 35.38 9.48
CA SER A 208 20.77 34.59 9.96
C SER A 208 20.95 33.10 9.63
N ASP A 209 21.28 32.80 8.38
CA ASP A 209 21.55 31.43 7.90
C ASP A 209 22.75 30.80 8.59
N ILE A 210 23.83 31.57 8.80
CA ILE A 210 24.99 31.09 9.57
C ILE A 210 24.55 30.67 10.97
N LEU A 211 23.71 31.47 11.64
CA LEU A 211 23.24 31.16 12.98
C LEU A 211 22.29 29.95 12.99
N ALA A 212 21.48 29.78 11.95
CA ALA A 212 20.64 28.60 11.77
C ALA A 212 21.47 27.33 11.63
N LEU A 213 22.47 27.32 10.74
CA LEU A 213 23.42 26.21 10.57
C LEU A 213 24.18 25.91 11.88
N LEU A 214 24.70 26.95 12.54
CA LEU A 214 25.41 26.78 13.81
C LEU A 214 24.52 26.24 14.94
N GLY A 215 23.20 26.34 14.83
CA GLY A 215 22.25 25.75 15.77
C GLY A 215 22.25 24.21 15.78
N GLY A 216 22.58 23.59 14.64
CA GLY A 216 22.73 22.14 14.49
C GLY A 216 24.18 21.67 14.35
N PHE A 217 25.16 22.56 14.51
CA PHE A 217 26.56 22.21 14.22
C PHE A 217 27.09 21.07 15.10
N GLY A 218 27.64 20.05 14.45
CA GLY A 218 28.19 18.87 15.09
C GLY A 218 27.16 17.80 15.42
N THR A 219 25.91 17.92 14.97
CA THR A 219 24.93 16.83 14.96
C THR A 219 24.94 16.10 13.62
N ASP A 220 24.44 14.87 13.66
CA ASP A 220 24.07 14.07 12.50
C ASP A 220 22.66 14.43 12.02
N CYS A 221 22.42 14.14 10.74
CA CYS A 221 21.10 13.78 10.24
C CYS A 221 20.95 12.25 10.48
#